data_AF-A0A927TCJ3-F1
#
_entry.id   AF-A0A927TCJ3-F1
#
_cell.length_a   1.000
_cell.length_b   1.000
_cell.length_c   1.000
_cell.angle_alpha   90.00
_cell.angle_beta   90.00
_cell.angle_gamma   90.00
#
_symmetry.space_group_name_H-M   'P 1'
#
loop_
_entity.id
_entity.type
_entity.pdbx_description
1 polymer ?
#
loop_
_entity_poly.entity_id
_entity_poly.type
_entity_poly.pdbx_seq_one_letter_code
_entity_poly.pdbx_strand_id
1 'polypeptide(L)' 'MDQSTKIIRRNSWMEIIRQCQSRPDGSTAKDWMYQNGISEKSYYYWLRKFRKEAFEKIPPAVKKQSKRQNTRHHVM' A
#
# COMPACT_ATOMS: atom_id res chain seq x y z
N MET A 1 -19.82 -20.38 2.92
CA MET A 1 -18.88 -19.67 3.81
C MET A 1 -18.68 -18.25 3.32
N ASP A 2 -18.70 -17.34 4.29
CA ASP A 2 -19.31 -16.02 4.25
C ASP A 2 -18.52 -14.98 3.41
N GLN A 3 -19.05 -14.59 2.25
CA GLN A 3 -18.45 -13.55 1.41
C GLN A 3 -18.31 -12.19 2.14
N SER A 4 -19.14 -11.94 3.15
CA SER A 4 -19.10 -10.70 3.93
C SER A 4 -17.81 -10.60 4.75
N THR A 5 -17.32 -11.70 5.35
CA THR A 5 -16.04 -11.72 6.09
C THR A 5 -14.84 -11.30 5.23
N LYS A 6 -14.83 -11.70 3.95
CA LYS A 6 -13.75 -11.35 3.00
C LYS A 6 -13.75 -9.85 2.69
N ILE A 7 -14.93 -9.27 2.50
CA ILE A 7 -15.10 -7.84 2.24
C ILE A 7 -14.72 -7.02 3.48
N ILE A 8 -15.19 -7.42 4.67
CA ILE A 8 -14.87 -6.76 5.94
C ILE A 8 -13.36 -6.74 6.17
N ARG A 9 -12.70 -7.89 6.02
CA ARG A 9 -11.24 -7.98 6.19
C ARG A 9 -10.51 -7.11 5.16
N ARG A 10 -10.95 -7.12 3.91
CA ARG A 10 -10.38 -6.28 2.85
C ARG A 10 -10.51 -4.80 3.18
N ASN A 11 -11.70 -4.35 3.62
CA ASN A 11 -11.95 -2.95 3.97
C ASN A 11 -11.11 -2.51 5.17
N SER A 12 -10.99 -3.37 6.20
CA SER A 12 -10.11 -3.12 7.34
C SER A 12 -8.65 -2.92 6.92
N TRP A 13 -8.12 -3.76 6.03
CA TRP A 13 -6.75 -3.58 5.53
C TRP A 13 -6.57 -2.37 4.62
N MET A 14 -7.62 -1.98 3.88
CA MET A 14 -7.60 -0.75 3.11
C MET A 14 -7.46 0.47 4.01
N GLU A 15 -8.18 0.48 5.13
CA GLU A 15 -8.14 1.55 6.12
C GLU A 15 -6.76 1.64 6.80
N ILE A 16 -6.20 0.51 7.22
CA ILE A 16 -4.83 0.44 7.76
C ILE A 16 -3.80 1.05 6.79
N ILE A 17 -3.91 0.74 5.49
CA ILE A 17 -2.98 1.27 4.49
C ILE A 17 -3.15 2.78 4.32
N ARG A 18 -4.39 3.28 4.32
CA ARG A 18 -4.67 4.72 4.25
C ARG A 18 -4.07 5.46 5.44
N GLN A 19 -4.28 4.96 6.66
CA GLN A 19 -3.74 5.57 7.87
C GLN A 19 -2.20 5.54 7.89
N CYS A 20 -1.59 4.45 7.43
CA CYS A 20 -0.14 4.38 7.29
C CYS A 20 0.39 5.39 6.25
N GLN A 21 -0.37 5.67 5.19
CA GLN A 21 -0.01 6.66 4.18
C GLN A 21 -0.19 8.10 4.68
N SER A 22 -1.15 8.36 5.57
CA SER A 22 -1.39 9.65 6.23
C SER A 22 -0.57 9.83 7.52
N ARG A 23 0.48 9.04 7.73
CA ARG A 23 1.35 9.16 8.91
C ARG A 23 2.09 10.51 8.90
N PRO A 24 2.46 11.06 10.07
CA PRO A 24 3.22 12.32 10.17
C PRO A 24 4.55 12.24 9.42
N ASP A 25 4.96 13.35 8.80
CA ASP A 25 6.27 13.46 8.16
C ASP A 25 7.39 13.20 9.18
N GLY A 26 8.41 12.45 8.75
CA GLY A 26 9.49 11.99 9.62
C GLY A 26 9.23 10.65 10.33
N SER A 27 8.01 10.11 10.30
CA SER A 27 7.75 8.75 10.78
C SER A 27 7.91 7.70 9.67
N THR A 28 8.62 6.60 9.98
CA THR A 28 8.72 5.49 9.02
C THR A 28 7.45 4.66 9.05
N ALA A 29 7.13 4.02 7.91
CA ALA A 29 6.01 3.09 7.87
C ALA A 29 6.19 1.93 8.87
N LYS A 30 7.44 1.55 9.15
CA LYS A 30 7.79 0.51 10.11
C LYS A 30 7.46 0.91 11.54
N ASP A 31 7.82 2.12 11.95
CA ASP A 31 7.49 2.63 13.29
C ASP A 31 5.99 2.75 13.47
N TRP A 32 5.29 3.25 12.46
CA TRP A 32 3.83 3.34 12.48
C TRP A 32 3.19 1.94 12.61
N MET A 33 3.65 0.95 11.84
CA MET A 33 3.18 -0.43 11.96
C MET A 33 3.43 -1.01 13.35
N TYR A 34 4.62 -0.79 13.90
CA TYR A 34 4.99 -1.26 15.24
C TYR A 34 4.06 -0.66 16.31
N GLN A 35 3.82 0.66 16.28
CA GLN A 35 2.93 1.36 17.20
C GLN A 35 1.48 0.88 17.12
N ASN A 36 1.03 0.48 15.92
CA ASN A 36 -0.33 0.01 15.68
C ASN A 36 -0.49 -1.52 15.81
N GLY A 37 0.56 -2.23 16.25
CA GLY A 37 0.53 -3.70 16.41
C GLY A 37 0.38 -4.47 15.08
N ILE A 38 0.77 -3.85 13.96
CA ILE A 38 0.63 -4.43 12.62
C ILE A 38 1.90 -5.20 12.26
N SER A 39 1.73 -6.45 11.85
CA SER A 39 2.83 -7.24 11.30
C SER A 39 3.28 -6.69 9.94
N GLU A 40 4.58 -6.40 9.80
CA GLU A 40 5.20 -5.97 8.54
C GLU A 40 4.88 -6.93 7.39
N LYS A 41 4.96 -8.26 7.64
CA LYS A 41 4.68 -9.29 6.62
C LYS A 41 3.26 -9.16 6.07
N SER A 42 2.28 -9.04 6.96
CA SER A 42 0.87 -8.88 6.60
C SER A 42 0.63 -7.57 5.85
N TYR A 43 1.21 -6.47 6.33
CA TYR A 43 1.09 -5.17 5.69
C TYR A 43 1.61 -5.18 4.26
N TYR A 44 2.85 -5.65 4.04
CA TYR A 44 3.42 -5.69 2.69
C TYR A 44 2.73 -6.71 1.78
N TYR A 45 2.17 -7.79 2.33
CA TYR A 45 1.31 -8.70 1.59
C TYR A 45 0.07 -7.99 1.05
N TRP A 46 -0.69 -7.30 1.92
CA TRP A 46 -1.92 -6.60 1.53
C TRP A 46 -1.64 -5.41 0.62
N LEU A 47 -0.59 -4.64 0.90
CA LEU A 47 -0.18 -3.53 0.04
C LEU A 47 0.13 -3.99 -1.38
N ARG A 48 0.85 -5.10 -1.53
CA ARG A 48 1.14 -5.70 -2.84
C ARG A 48 -0.13 -6.19 -3.54
N LYS A 49 -1.04 -6.82 -2.79
CA LYS A 49 -2.32 -7.29 -3.32
C LYS A 49 -3.15 -6.13 -3.87
N PHE A 50 -3.31 -5.05 -3.12
CA PHE A 50 -4.05 -3.88 -3.59
C PHE A 50 -3.38 -3.16 -4.76
N ARG A 51 -2.04 -3.06 -4.77
CA ARG A 51 -1.31 -2.50 -5.92
C ARG A 51 -1.54 -3.30 -7.20
N LYS A 52 -1.53 -4.63 -7.12
CA LYS A 52 -1.84 -5.50 -8.26
C LYS A 52 -3.28 -5.28 -8.74
N GLU A 53 -4.25 -5.31 -7.84
CA GLU A 53 -5.66 -5.10 -8.18
C GLU A 53 -5.91 -3.71 -8.80
N ALA A 54 -5.24 -2.68 -8.31
CA ALA A 54 -5.28 -1.35 -8.92
C ALA A 54 -4.68 -1.37 -10.33
N PHE A 55 -3.51 -2.01 -10.50
CA PHE A 55 -2.84 -2.11 -11.80
C PHE A 55 -3.65 -2.88 -12.85
N GLU A 56 -4.36 -3.93 -12.46
CA GLU A 56 -5.26 -4.67 -13.36
C GLU A 56 -6.45 -3.82 -13.83
N LYS A 57 -6.92 -2.89 -13.00
CA LYS A 57 -8.01 -1.96 -13.35
C LYS A 57 -7.56 -0.75 -14.17
N ILE A 58 -6.26 -0.47 -14.25
CA ILE A 58 -5.74 0.63 -15.05
C ILE A 58 -5.80 0.25 -16.55
N PRO A 59 -6.37 1.10 -17.41
CA PRO A 59 -6.41 0.87 -18.85
C PRO A 59 -5.00 0.66 -19.42
N PRO A 60 -4.82 -0.24 -20.42
CA PRO A 60 -3.51 -0.58 -20.97
C PRO A 60 -2.72 0.62 -21.52
N ALA A 61 -3.40 1.71 -21.91
CA ALA A 61 -2.79 2.95 -22.38
C ALA A 61 -1.89 3.64 -21.33
N VAL A 62 -2.21 3.51 -20.03
CA VAL A 62 -1.48 4.19 -18.93
C VAL A 62 -0.32 3.33 -18.38
N LYS A 63 -0.29 2.02 -18.68
CA LYS A 63 0.71 1.07 -18.13
C LYS A 63 2.16 1.38 -18.56
N LYS A 64 2.38 2.19 -19.61
CA LYS A 64 3.71 2.48 -20.20
C LYS A 64 4.54 3.55 -19.47
N GLN A 65 3.98 4.35 -18.57
CA GLN A 65 4.69 5.51 -17.97
C GLN A 65 5.40 5.23 -16.62
N SER A 66 5.01 4.20 -15.87
CA SER A 66 5.51 4.01 -14.48
C SER A 66 6.98 3.55 -14.37
N LYS A 67 7.67 3.23 -15.47
CA LYS A 67 9.10 2.83 -15.44
C LYS A 67 10.07 4.02 -15.48
N ARG A 68 9.62 5.26 -15.62
CA ARG A 68 10.47 6.37 -16.06
C ARG A 68 10.58 7.57 -15.12
N GLN A 69 10.40 7.41 -13.80
CA GLN A 69 10.75 8.47 -12.83
C GLN A 69 11.25 7.86 -11.50
N ASN A 70 12.53 7.49 -11.46
CA ASN A 70 13.30 7.50 -10.22
C ASN A 70 14.72 7.98 -10.54
N THR A 71 14.83 9.22 -11.04
CA THR A 71 16.10 9.94 -11.06
C THR A 71 16.37 10.42 -9.64
N ARG A 72 17.17 9.60 -8.95
CA ARG A 72 17.96 9.91 -7.77
C ARG A 72 18.46 11.37 -7.84
N HIS A 73 17.93 12.24 -6.98
CA HIS A 73 18.61 13.49 -6.65
C HIS A 73 19.92 13.10 -5.95
N HIS A 74 21.03 13.19 -6.68
CA HIS A 74 22.36 13.20 -6.09
C HIS A 74 22.79 14.67 -6.02
N VAL A 75 22.78 15.18 -4.80
CA VAL A 75 23.39 16.46 -4.43
C VAL A 75 24.91 16.26 -4.44
N MET A 76 25.62 17.08 -5.20
CA MET A 76 26.96 17.57 -4.91
C MET A 76 26.99 19.06 -5.23
#